data_AF-A0A7H4PKQ9-F1
#
_entry.id   AF-A0A7H4PKQ9-F1
#
_cell.length_a   1.000
_cell.length_b   1.000
_cell.length_c   1.000
_cell.angle_alpha   90.00
_cell.angle_beta   90.00
_cell.angle_gamma   90.00
#
_symmetry.space_group_name_H-M   'P 1'
#
loop_
_entity.id
_entity.type
_entity.pdbx_description
1 polymer ?
#
loop_
_entity_poly.entity_id
_entity_poly.type
_entity_poly.pdbx_seq_one_letter_code
_entity_poly.pdbx_strand_id
1 'polypeptide(L)'
;MEVQGVSCHGSAPERGDNAIFKMAPVLTELEQLSHKLGDDEFLGKGTLTVSEIFFTSPSRCAVADSCAVSIDRRLTWGETWEGALEEIRALPAVKKAAAVVSMYNYERPPGPAWSTRPNATSRPGKWKRTTSPSAP
;
A
#
# COMPACT_ATOMS: atom_id res chain seq x y z
N MET A 1 -2.21 -0.21 1.72
CA MET A 1 -2.64 0.31 0.41
C MET A 1 -1.63 -0.08 -0.65
N GLU A 2 -2.06 -0.32 -1.89
CA GLU A 2 -1.20 -0.76 -2.99
C GLU A 2 -1.53 -0.05 -4.31
N VAL A 3 -0.49 0.26 -5.09
CA VAL A 3 -0.56 0.86 -6.42
C VAL A 3 0.17 -0.03 -7.41
N GLN A 4 -0.44 -0.27 -8.56
CA GLN A 4 0.14 -1.03 -9.67
C GLN A 4 0.73 -0.10 -10.75
N GLY A 5 1.77 -0.59 -11.40
CA GLY A 5 2.47 0.03 -12.52
C GLY A 5 2.87 -1.01 -13.57
N VAL A 6 3.77 -0.61 -14.46
CA VAL A 6 4.28 -1.44 -15.55
C VAL A 6 5.79 -1.29 -15.60
N SER A 7 6.50 -2.39 -15.34
CA SER A 7 7.97 -2.39 -15.40
C SER A 7 8.47 -2.30 -16.84
N CYS A 8 9.55 -1.54 -17.02
CA CYS A 8 10.33 -1.47 -18.25
C CYS A 8 11.82 -1.22 -17.91
N HIS A 9 12.69 -1.27 -18.92
CA HIS A 9 14.10 -0.96 -18.73
C HIS A 9 14.27 0.52 -18.34
N GLY A 10 15.08 0.81 -17.32
CA GLY A 10 15.25 2.14 -16.75
C GLY A 10 15.84 3.18 -17.72
N SER A 11 16.42 2.75 -18.85
CA SER A 11 16.87 3.65 -19.92
C SER A 11 15.75 4.13 -20.85
N ALA A 12 14.56 3.51 -20.78
CA ALA A 12 13.38 3.86 -21.59
C ALA A 12 12.12 3.91 -20.69
N PRO A 13 12.12 4.74 -19.64
CA PRO A 13 11.06 4.78 -18.62
C PRO A 13 9.69 5.18 -19.19
N GLU A 14 9.65 5.88 -20.33
CA GLU A 14 8.44 6.28 -21.05
C GLU A 14 7.61 5.09 -21.55
N ARG A 15 8.19 3.88 -21.60
CA ARG A 15 7.51 2.64 -22.00
C ARG A 15 6.84 1.91 -20.83
N GLY A 16 7.04 2.39 -19.61
CA GLY A 16 6.48 1.82 -18.41
C GLY A 16 5.58 2.80 -17.67
N ASP A 17 5.19 2.39 -16.48
CA ASP A 17 4.36 3.18 -15.59
C ASP A 17 4.89 2.98 -14.17
N ASN A 18 5.52 4.01 -13.63
CA ASN A 18 6.27 3.90 -12.39
C ASN A 18 5.34 3.94 -11.17
N ALA A 19 5.13 2.77 -10.54
CA ALA A 19 4.28 2.65 -9.36
C ALA A 19 4.76 3.51 -8.18
N ILE A 20 6.07 3.73 -8.03
CA ILE A 20 6.63 4.58 -6.97
C ILE A 20 6.26 6.05 -7.23
N PHE A 21 6.36 6.51 -8.48
CA PHE A 21 6.00 7.90 -8.82
C PHE A 21 4.51 8.16 -8.67
N LYS A 22 3.66 7.17 -8.96
CA LYS A 22 2.23 7.25 -8.67
C LYS A 22 1.93 7.35 -7.17
N MET A 23 2.74 6.72 -6.32
CA MET A 23 2.57 6.76 -4.87
C MET A 23 3.00 8.11 -4.26
N ALA A 24 3.91 8.86 -4.90
CA ALA A 24 4.39 10.14 -4.38
C ALA A 24 3.28 11.16 -4.04
N PRO A 25 2.35 11.52 -4.96
CA PRO A 25 1.27 12.44 -4.62
C PRO A 25 0.32 11.88 -3.55
N VAL A 26 0.17 10.54 -3.49
CA VAL A 26 -0.64 9.89 -2.46
C VAL A 26 -0.02 10.08 -1.08
N LEU A 27 1.30 9.93 -0.93
CA LEU A 27 2.00 10.17 0.33
C LEU A 27 1.87 11.62 0.78
N THR A 28 1.96 12.58 -0.14
CA THR A 28 1.74 14.00 0.18
C THR A 28 0.32 14.27 0.66
N GLU A 29 -0.69 13.68 0.05
CA GLU A 29 -2.09 13.82 0.52
C GLU A 29 -2.32 13.14 1.88
N LEU A 30 -1.68 12.00 2.14
CA LEU A 30 -1.74 11.33 3.45
C LEU A 30 -1.09 12.17 4.55
N GLU A 31 0.06 12.79 4.26
CA GLU A 31 0.72 13.73 5.19
C GLU A 31 -0.21 14.91 5.50
N GLN A 32 -0.80 15.52 4.48
CA GLN A 32 -1.77 16.61 4.66
C GLN A 32 -3.01 16.17 5.46
N LEU A 33 -3.49 14.95 5.22
CA LEU A 33 -4.60 14.37 5.97
C LEU A 33 -4.26 14.19 7.45
N SER A 34 -3.03 13.76 7.78
CA SER A 34 -2.58 13.60 9.17
C SER A 34 -2.71 14.90 10.00
N HIS A 35 -2.64 16.06 9.34
CA HIS A 35 -2.80 17.35 10.00
C HIS A 35 -4.26 17.76 10.21
N LYS A 36 -5.23 17.12 9.54
CA LYS A 36 -6.66 17.50 9.54
C LYS A 36 -7.57 16.49 10.25
N LEU A 37 -6.99 15.54 10.97
CA LEU A 37 -7.74 14.54 11.74
C LEU A 37 -8.52 15.15 12.89
N GLY A 38 -9.57 14.43 13.33
CA GLY A 38 -10.41 14.82 14.46
C GLY A 38 -9.62 15.02 15.75
N ASP A 39 -10.14 15.88 16.61
CA ASP A 39 -9.57 16.19 17.92
C ASP A 39 -10.66 16.08 18.98
N ASP A 40 -10.31 15.46 20.11
CA ASP A 40 -11.20 15.21 21.24
C ASP A 40 -10.52 15.69 22.52
N GLU A 41 -11.29 16.29 23.44
CA GLU A 41 -10.76 16.90 24.65
C GLU A 41 -10.11 15.87 25.61
N PHE A 42 -10.54 14.61 25.55
CA PHE A 42 -10.03 13.55 26.42
C PHE A 42 -9.02 12.63 25.73
N LEU A 43 -9.31 12.15 24.52
CA LEU A 43 -8.44 11.22 23.79
C LEU A 43 -7.35 11.94 22.97
N GLY A 44 -7.52 13.25 22.73
CA GLY A 44 -6.66 14.05 21.88
C GLY A 44 -6.87 13.78 20.40
N LYS A 45 -5.95 14.34 19.60
CA LYS A 45 -5.99 14.30 18.15
C LYS A 45 -5.74 12.89 17.60
N GLY A 46 -6.57 12.47 16.64
CA GLY A 46 -6.29 11.30 15.82
C GLY A 46 -4.92 11.41 15.14
N THR A 47 -4.27 10.27 14.91
CA THR A 47 -2.95 10.25 14.25
C THR A 47 -2.95 9.32 13.05
N LEU A 48 -2.15 9.69 12.04
CA LEU A 48 -1.93 8.88 10.85
C LEU A 48 -0.44 8.89 10.55
N THR A 49 0.14 7.70 10.43
CA THR A 49 1.54 7.50 10.08
C THR A 49 1.66 6.47 8.97
N VAL A 50 2.51 6.73 7.99
CA VAL A 50 2.97 5.71 7.05
C VAL A 50 4.18 5.03 7.66
N SER A 51 4.05 3.77 8.06
CA SER A 51 5.08 3.05 8.82
C SER A 51 6.10 2.35 7.93
N GLU A 52 5.67 1.88 6.77
CA GLU A 52 6.52 1.12 5.84
C GLU A 52 6.11 1.38 4.39
N ILE A 53 7.10 1.34 3.50
CA ILE A 53 6.94 1.41 2.06
C ILE A 53 7.62 0.18 1.45
N PHE A 54 6.86 -0.59 0.70
CA PHE A 54 7.30 -1.76 -0.06
C PHE A 54 7.20 -1.46 -1.55
N PHE A 55 8.11 -2.02 -2.34
CA PHE A 55 8.04 -1.95 -3.79
C PHE A 55 8.54 -3.25 -4.40
N THR A 56 8.07 -3.55 -5.60
CA THR A 56 8.62 -4.63 -6.42
C THR A 56 9.15 -4.05 -7.73
N SER A 57 10.29 -4.57 -8.16
CA SER A 57 10.87 -4.30 -9.47
C SER A 57 11.72 -5.50 -9.89
N PRO A 58 11.73 -5.89 -11.18
CA PRO A 58 12.54 -7.01 -11.67
C PRO A 58 14.05 -6.82 -11.45
N SER A 59 14.54 -5.58 -11.39
CA SER A 59 15.95 -5.26 -11.15
C SER A 59 16.13 -3.83 -10.66
N ARG A 60 17.34 -3.52 -10.17
CA ARG A 60 17.72 -2.14 -9.79
C ARG A 60 17.67 -1.15 -10.96
N CYS A 61 17.73 -1.64 -12.20
CA CYS A 61 17.71 -0.83 -13.41
C CYS A 61 16.36 -0.91 -14.14
N ALA A 62 15.29 -1.34 -13.47
CA ALA A 62 13.95 -1.41 -14.03
C ALA A 62 12.98 -0.50 -13.26
N VAL A 63 12.02 0.05 -14.01
CA VAL A 63 10.90 0.80 -13.43
C VAL A 63 10.09 -0.12 -12.52
N ALA A 64 9.71 0.36 -11.33
CA ALA A 64 8.95 -0.43 -10.36
C ALA A 64 7.54 -0.74 -10.87
N ASP A 65 7.14 -2.02 -10.79
CA ASP A 65 5.84 -2.51 -11.23
C ASP A 65 4.76 -2.42 -10.15
N SER A 66 5.15 -2.29 -8.88
CA SER A 66 4.21 -2.15 -7.76
C SER A 66 4.82 -1.37 -6.59
N CYS A 67 3.97 -0.65 -5.88
CA CYS A 67 4.32 0.08 -4.66
C CYS A 67 3.19 -0.07 -3.64
N ALA A 68 3.51 -0.52 -2.43
CA ALA A 68 2.56 -0.70 -1.35
C ALA A 68 3.03 0.02 -0.09
N VAL A 69 2.09 0.60 0.65
CA VAL A 69 2.37 1.34 1.88
C VAL A 69 1.51 0.83 3.02
N SER A 70 2.14 0.70 4.19
CA SER A 70 1.50 0.38 5.46
C SER A 70 1.10 1.69 6.14
N ILE A 71 -0.18 1.83 6.49
CA ILE A 71 -0.71 3.02 7.15
C ILE A 71 -1.21 2.59 8.53
N ASP A 72 -0.67 3.21 9.58
CA ASP A 72 -1.18 3.12 10.95
C ASP A 72 -2.03 4.36 11.22
N ARG A 73 -3.31 4.17 11.54
CA ARG A 73 -4.22 5.26 11.89
C ARG A 73 -4.83 4.99 13.26
N ARG A 74 -4.67 5.95 14.16
CA ARG A 74 -5.28 5.95 15.50
C ARG A 74 -6.49 6.87 15.46
N LEU A 75 -7.65 6.28 15.70
CA LEU A 75 -8.94 6.96 15.67
C LEU A 75 -9.23 7.62 17.02
N THR A 76 -9.86 8.79 16.98
CA THR A 76 -10.40 9.45 18.16
C THR A 76 -11.90 9.16 18.32
N TRP A 77 -12.51 9.73 19.36
CA TRP A 77 -13.93 9.50 19.65
C TRP A 77 -14.84 9.97 18.50
N GLY A 78 -15.83 9.16 18.15
CA GLY A 78 -16.78 9.46 17.07
C GLY A 78 -16.31 9.10 15.65
N GLU A 79 -15.06 8.68 15.46
CA GLU A 79 -14.58 8.12 14.19
C GLU A 79 -14.85 6.60 14.11
N THR A 80 -15.23 6.13 12.93
CA THR A 80 -15.35 4.68 12.63
C THR A 80 -14.22 4.24 11.71
N TRP A 81 -13.87 2.94 11.77
CA TRP A 81 -12.82 2.39 10.91
C TRP A 81 -13.24 2.39 9.43
N GLU A 82 -14.54 2.22 9.15
CA GLU A 82 -15.09 2.37 7.80
C GLU A 82 -14.96 3.81 7.31
N GLY A 83 -15.30 4.79 8.15
CA GLY A 83 -15.16 6.21 7.82
C GLY A 83 -13.71 6.59 7.53
N ALA A 84 -12.77 6.08 8.32
CA ALA A 84 -11.34 6.28 8.10
C ALA A 84 -10.82 5.67 6.79
N LEU A 85 -11.32 4.48 6.41
CA LEU A 85 -11.00 3.87 5.11
C LEU A 85 -11.57 4.67 3.94
N GLU A 86 -12.83 5.10 4.05
CA GLU A 86 -13.48 5.90 3.02
C GLU A 86 -12.83 7.26 2.87
N GLU A 87 -12.37 7.89 3.95
CA GLU A 87 -11.62 9.15 3.88
C GLU A 87 -10.33 9.00 3.09
N ILE A 88 -9.57 7.92 3.32
CA ILE A 88 -8.36 7.61 2.54
C ILE A 88 -8.71 7.31 1.07
N ARG A 89 -9.80 6.58 0.81
CA ARG A 89 -10.28 6.30 -0.57
C ARG A 89 -10.80 7.55 -1.28
N ALA A 90 -11.29 8.54 -0.54
CA ALA A 90 -11.83 9.76 -1.10
C ALA A 90 -10.75 10.69 -1.67
N LEU A 91 -9.51 10.56 -1.20
CA LEU A 91 -8.35 11.34 -1.59
C LEU A 91 -8.15 11.36 -3.13
N PRO A 92 -8.02 12.55 -3.76
CA PRO A 92 -7.88 12.67 -5.22
C PRO A 92 -6.70 11.88 -5.79
N ALA A 93 -5.54 11.89 -5.13
CA ALA A 93 -4.36 11.14 -5.58
C ALA A 93 -4.58 9.64 -5.50
N VAL A 94 -5.29 9.14 -4.48
CA VAL A 94 -5.61 7.71 -4.31
C VAL A 94 -6.49 7.23 -5.47
N LYS A 95 -7.50 8.03 -5.84
CA LYS A 95 -8.37 7.77 -7.01
C LYS A 95 -7.58 7.82 -8.32
N LYS A 96 -6.74 8.85 -8.50
CA LYS A 96 -5.91 9.02 -9.71
C LYS A 96 -4.90 7.89 -9.89
N ALA A 97 -4.33 7.40 -8.79
CA ALA A 97 -3.39 6.29 -8.78
C ALA A 97 -4.07 4.91 -8.90
N ALA A 98 -5.41 4.86 -8.90
CA ALA A 98 -6.21 3.63 -8.83
C ALA A 98 -5.74 2.70 -7.69
N ALA A 99 -5.42 3.28 -6.55
CA ALA A 99 -4.82 2.55 -5.44
C ALA A 99 -5.87 1.65 -4.74
N VAL A 100 -5.46 0.42 -4.42
CA VAL A 100 -6.27 -0.52 -3.65
C VAL A 100 -6.04 -0.28 -2.17
N VAL A 101 -7.09 0.18 -1.48
CA VAL A 101 -7.08 0.42 -0.03
C VAL A 101 -7.85 -0.70 0.66
N SER A 102 -7.13 -1.53 1.42
CA SER A 102 -7.67 -2.61 2.23
C SER A 102 -7.13 -2.52 3.66
N MET A 103 -7.96 -2.94 4.63
CA MET A 103 -7.55 -3.09 6.01
C MET A 103 -6.79 -4.41 6.20
N TYR A 104 -5.76 -4.43 7.05
CA TYR A 104 -5.06 -5.66 7.39
C TYR A 104 -6.03 -6.62 8.08
N ASN A 105 -6.21 -7.81 7.52
CA ASN A 105 -6.94 -8.87 8.17
C ASN A 105 -5.99 -9.63 9.11
N TYR A 106 -6.12 -9.40 10.41
CA TYR A 106 -5.34 -10.12 11.44
C TYR A 106 -6.00 -11.48 11.73
N GLU A 107 -6.01 -12.39 10.75
CA GLU A 107 -6.40 -13.79 10.99
C GLU A 107 -5.32 -14.57 11.75
N ARG A 108 -4.12 -14.01 11.89
CA ARG A 108 -3.03 -14.62 12.66
C ARG A 108 -3.03 -14.08 14.10
N PRO A 109 -3.14 -14.93 15.14
CA PRO A 109 -3.00 -14.48 16.51
C PRO A 109 -1.62 -13.84 16.70
N PRO A 110 -1.51 -12.75 17.48
CA PRO A 110 -0.24 -12.07 17.70
C PRO A 110 0.69 -12.99 18.48
N GLY A 111 1.52 -13.75 17.77
CA GLY A 111 2.70 -14.37 18.34
C GLY A 111 3.65 -13.27 18.85
N PRO A 112 4.58 -13.60 19.78
CA PRO A 112 5.44 -12.61 20.40
C PRO A 112 6.19 -11.81 19.33
N ALA A 113 6.11 -10.47 19.44
CA ALA A 113 6.44 -9.45 18.44
C ALA A 113 7.90 -9.40 17.94
N TRP A 114 8.70 -10.42 18.19
CA TRP A 114 10.12 -10.50 17.83
C TRP A 114 10.45 -11.66 16.88
N SER A 115 9.53 -12.59 16.60
CA SER A 115 9.83 -13.72 15.70
C SER A 115 9.22 -13.53 14.31
N THR A 116 10.12 -13.47 13.34
CA THR A 116 9.91 -13.57 11.87
C THR A 116 9.41 -12.31 11.15
N ARG A 117 10.37 -11.50 10.67
CA ARG A 117 10.19 -10.81 9.38
C ARG A 117 9.96 -11.89 8.32
N PRO A 118 8.81 -11.97 7.63
CA PRO A 118 8.77 -12.73 6.39
C PRO A 118 9.74 -12.03 5.44
N ASN A 119 10.71 -12.78 4.95
CA ASN A 119 11.63 -12.34 3.92
C ASN A 119 10.82 -11.68 2.78
N ALA A 120 11.26 -10.54 2.26
CA ALA A 120 10.58 -9.75 1.23
C ALA A 120 10.36 -10.51 -0.10
N THR A 121 10.69 -11.79 -0.16
CA THR A 121 10.55 -12.73 -1.27
C THR A 121 9.30 -13.61 -1.21
N SER A 122 8.46 -13.55 -0.17
CA SER A 122 7.22 -14.33 -0.08
C SER A 122 5.96 -13.45 -0.15
N ARG A 123 5.78 -12.71 -1.24
CA ARG A 123 4.44 -12.25 -1.65
C ARG A 123 4.09 -12.96 -2.96
N PRO A 124 3.02 -13.77 -3.01
CA PRO A 124 2.80 -14.69 -4.11
C PRO A 124 2.26 -13.95 -5.35
N GLY A 125 3.19 -13.54 -6.22
CA GLY A 125 2.92 -13.65 -7.64
C GLY A 125 2.88 -15.14 -8.02
N LYS A 126 1.77 -15.57 -8.61
CA LYS A 126 1.58 -16.70 -9.56
C LYS A 126 0.33 -17.51 -9.24
N TRP A 127 -0.71 -17.27 -10.02
CA TRP A 127 -1.55 -18.36 -10.53
C TRP A 127 -1.60 -18.21 -12.06
N LYS A 128 -0.54 -18.63 -12.75
CA LYS A 128 -0.66 -19.06 -14.15
C LYS A 128 -0.99 -20.54 -14.12
N ARG A 129 -2.21 -20.87 -14.51
CA ARG A 129 -2.64 -22.23 -14.82
C ARG A 129 -2.05 -22.57 -16.19
N THR A 130 -0.89 -23.21 -16.23
CA THR A 130 -0.41 -23.87 -17.45
C THR A 130 -0.69 -25.35 -17.32
N THR A 131 -1.90 -25.73 -17.69
CA THR A 131 -2.17 -27.08 -18.21
C THR A 131 -1.66 -27.11 -19.64
N SER A 132 -0.70 -27.97 -19.93
CA SER A 132 -0.40 -28.41 -21.29
C SER A 132 -0.07 -29.91 -21.26
N PRO A 133 -0.40 -30.61 -22.35
CA PRO A 133 -1.18 -31.83 -22.31
C PRO A 133 -0.34 -33.08 -22.10
N SER A 134 -0.99 -34.09 -21.52
CA SER A 134 -0.61 -35.49 -21.60
C SER A 134 -0.43 -35.95 -23.05
N ALA A 135 0.63 -36.71 -23.31
CA ALA A 135 0.71 -37.92 -24.16
C ALA A 135 2.13 -38.12 -24.73
N PRO A 136 2.47 -39.30 -25.28
CA PRO A 136 1.81 -40.60 -25.22
C PRO A 136 2.54 -41.65 -24.37
#